data_AF-A0A1H0NLP8-F1
#
_entry.id   AF-A0A1H0NLP8-F1
#
_cell.length_a   1.000
_cell.length_b   1.000
_cell.length_c   1.000
_cell.angle_alpha   90.00
_cell.angle_beta   90.00
_cell.angle_gamma   90.00
#
_symmetry.space_group_name_H-M   'P 1'
#
loop_
_entity.id
_entity.type
_entity.pdbx_description
1 polymer ?
#
loop_
_entity_poly.entity_id
_entity_poly.type
_entity_poly.pdbx_seq_one_letter_code
_entity_poly.pdbx_strand_id
1 'polypeptide(L)'
;MTKTITAAIIIVGGAVAAMVVGPNGPLGGFWRPIELDPEPAGAQLAGLIGAGVVEAIGFGAAIAVLVLGRPVFARLTTTPGRALAAQVTSAWLLGSWWPHTALHMHHGTDPAALVALEVGFHAGSIVAFAILLWALIPRATSTQRGASPADARNSQLSG
;
A
#
# COMPACT_ATOMS: atom_id res chain seq x y z
N MET A 1 4.98 26.18 -0.48
CA MET A 1 3.93 25.22 -0.88
C MET A 1 3.62 24.31 0.30
N THR A 2 2.34 24.10 0.64
CA THR A 2 1.96 23.27 1.81
C THR A 2 2.11 21.78 1.49
N LYS A 3 2.34 20.93 2.50
CA LYS A 3 2.51 19.47 2.32
C LYS A 3 1.34 18.83 1.57
N THR A 4 0.13 19.36 1.75
CA THR A 4 -1.08 18.93 1.04
C THR A 4 -0.98 19.18 -0.46
N ILE A 5 -0.48 20.34 -0.89
CA ILE A 5 -0.29 20.65 -2.31
C ILE A 5 0.79 19.73 -2.90
N THR A 6 1.89 19.48 -2.16
CA THR A 6 2.91 18.51 -2.60
C THR A 6 2.33 17.11 -2.78
N ALA A 7 1.53 16.63 -1.82
CA ALA A 7 0.88 15.33 -1.93
C ALA A 7 -0.05 15.27 -3.14
N ALA A 8 -0.89 16.30 -3.35
CA ALA A 8 -1.79 16.36 -4.50
C ALA A 8 -1.04 16.32 -5.84
N ILE A 9 0.08 17.05 -5.96
CA ILE A 9 0.91 17.02 -7.17
C ILE A 9 1.52 15.64 -7.40
N ILE A 10 2.03 14.98 -6.37
CA ILE A 10 2.59 13.63 -6.50
C ILE A 10 1.50 12.63 -6.90
N ILE A 11 0.31 12.73 -6.30
CA ILE A 11 -0.82 11.84 -6.61
C ILE A 11 -1.24 12.02 -8.07
N VAL A 12 -1.50 13.25 -8.50
CA VAL A 12 -1.93 13.53 -9.87
C VAL A 12 -0.84 13.18 -10.87
N GLY A 13 0.41 13.57 -10.60
CA GLY A 13 1.55 13.24 -11.46
C GLY A 13 1.79 11.74 -11.58
N GLY A 14 1.68 11.00 -10.47
CA GLY A 14 1.79 9.54 -10.46
C GLY A 14 0.65 8.85 -11.21
N ALA A 15 -0.59 9.36 -11.07
CA ALA A 15 -1.74 8.85 -11.82
C ALA A 15 -1.58 9.08 -13.33
N VAL A 16 -1.16 10.29 -13.73
CA VAL A 16 -0.87 10.60 -15.14
C VAL A 16 0.24 9.69 -15.66
N ALA A 17 1.32 9.50 -14.90
CA ALA A 17 2.39 8.58 -15.28
C ALA A 17 1.87 7.15 -15.47
N ALA A 18 1.06 6.63 -14.53
CA ALA A 18 0.44 5.31 -14.60
C ALA A 18 -0.46 5.14 -15.84
N MET A 19 -1.22 6.17 -16.23
CA MET A 19 -2.02 6.14 -17.46
C MET A 19 -1.16 6.21 -18.72
N VAL A 20 -0.07 6.97 -18.71
CA VAL A 20 0.84 7.13 -19.85
C VAL A 20 1.62 5.85 -20.13
N VAL A 21 2.09 5.16 -19.08
CA VAL A 21 2.90 3.93 -19.19
C VAL A 21 2.09 2.65 -19.04
N GLY A 22 0.78 2.74 -18.74
CA GLY A 22 -0.11 1.59 -18.59
C GLY A 22 -0.49 0.96 -19.93
N PRO A 23 -1.14 -0.21 -19.95
CA PRO A 23 -1.37 -1.00 -21.17
C PRO A 23 -2.05 -0.26 -22.31
N ASN A 24 -2.93 0.68 -21.99
CA ASN A 24 -3.67 1.51 -22.96
C ASN A 24 -3.01 2.88 -23.21
N GLY A 25 -1.87 3.14 -22.59
CA GLY A 25 -1.14 4.39 -22.66
C GLY A 25 -0.14 4.45 -23.82
N PRO A 26 0.23 5.65 -24.29
CA PRO A 26 1.14 5.83 -25.43
C PRO A 26 2.55 5.26 -25.20
N LEU A 27 2.97 5.04 -23.94
CA LEU A 27 4.28 4.46 -23.58
C LEU A 27 4.15 3.05 -22.98
N GLY A 28 2.96 2.42 -23.07
CA GLY A 28 2.65 1.14 -22.44
C GLY A 28 2.97 -0.10 -23.24
N GLY A 29 3.67 0.01 -24.38
CA GLY A 29 3.84 -1.09 -25.33
C GLY A 29 4.45 -2.37 -24.74
N PHE A 30 5.15 -2.30 -23.61
CA PHE A 30 5.69 -3.46 -22.90
C PHE A 30 4.62 -4.31 -22.19
N TRP A 31 3.44 -3.76 -21.91
CA TRP A 31 2.30 -4.49 -21.36
C TRP A 31 1.42 -5.16 -22.41
N ARG A 32 1.66 -4.89 -23.71
CA ARG A 32 0.87 -5.33 -24.87
C ARG A 32 -0.38 -6.16 -24.52
N PRO A 33 -1.55 -5.53 -24.35
CA PRO A 33 -2.75 -6.22 -23.92
C PRO A 33 -3.23 -7.19 -24.99
N ILE A 34 -3.82 -8.31 -24.56
CA ILE A 34 -4.52 -9.22 -25.47
C ILE A 34 -5.85 -8.58 -25.88
N GLU A 35 -6.16 -8.62 -27.18
CA GLU A 35 -7.45 -8.18 -27.70
C GLU A 35 -8.55 -9.12 -27.22
N LEU A 36 -9.61 -8.54 -26.65
CA LEU A 36 -10.81 -9.28 -26.23
C LEU A 36 -11.77 -9.36 -27.40
N ASP A 37 -12.35 -10.55 -27.64
CA ASP A 37 -13.41 -10.74 -28.64
C ASP A 37 -14.66 -11.37 -27.98
N PRO A 38 -15.79 -10.63 -27.89
CA PRO A 38 -15.99 -9.25 -28.34
C PRO A 38 -15.34 -8.22 -27.41
N GLU A 39 -14.99 -7.05 -27.97
CA GLU A 39 -14.50 -5.93 -27.17
C GLU A 39 -15.59 -5.38 -26.22
N PRO A 40 -15.21 -4.94 -25.00
CA PRO A 40 -16.12 -4.26 -24.09
C PRO A 40 -16.73 -2.99 -24.71
N ALA A 41 -18.04 -2.82 -24.56
CA ALA A 41 -18.76 -1.64 -25.08
C ALA A 41 -19.73 -1.05 -24.04
N GLY A 42 -20.22 0.16 -24.30
CA GLY A 42 -21.24 0.82 -23.49
C GLY A 42 -20.85 0.95 -22.02
N ALA A 43 -21.76 0.52 -21.12
CA ALA A 43 -21.56 0.63 -19.67
C ALA A 43 -20.37 -0.18 -19.16
N GLN A 44 -20.04 -1.32 -19.79
CA GLN A 44 -18.87 -2.13 -19.40
C GLN A 44 -17.57 -1.38 -19.66
N LEU A 45 -17.43 -0.79 -20.86
CA LEU A 45 -16.26 0.02 -21.20
C LEU A 45 -16.12 1.22 -20.26
N ALA A 46 -17.21 1.93 -19.99
CA ALA A 46 -17.20 3.06 -19.05
C ALA A 46 -16.77 2.61 -17.63
N GLY A 47 -17.24 1.46 -17.17
CA GLY A 47 -16.84 0.88 -15.88
C GLY A 47 -15.35 0.54 -15.82
N LEU A 48 -14.80 -0.09 -16.88
CA LEU A 48 -13.38 -0.43 -16.97
C LEU A 48 -12.49 0.81 -17.00
N ILE A 49 -12.88 1.85 -17.75
CA ILE A 49 -12.18 3.14 -17.76
C ILE A 49 -12.20 3.76 -16.36
N GLY A 50 -13.36 3.78 -15.70
CA GLY A 50 -13.50 4.30 -14.34
C GLY A 50 -12.61 3.56 -13.33
N ALA A 51 -12.58 2.23 -13.39
CA ALA A 51 -11.70 1.40 -12.57
C ALA A 51 -10.22 1.76 -12.79
N GLY A 52 -9.78 1.84 -14.06
CA GLY A 52 -8.41 2.21 -14.39
C GLY A 52 -7.99 3.59 -13.88
N VAL A 53 -8.90 4.57 -13.89
CA VAL A 53 -8.65 5.90 -13.31
C VAL A 53 -8.49 5.82 -11.79
N VAL A 54 -9.35 5.07 -11.10
CA VAL A 54 -9.27 4.86 -9.64
C VAL A 54 -7.95 4.17 -9.27
N GLU A 55 -7.55 3.14 -10.00
CA GLU A 55 -6.28 2.43 -9.80
C GLU A 55 -5.06 3.33 -10.04
N ALA A 56 -5.08 4.16 -11.09
CA ALA A 56 -4.02 5.12 -11.36
C ALA A 56 -3.89 6.17 -10.23
N ILE A 57 -5.00 6.67 -9.70
CA ILE A 57 -5.01 7.55 -8.53
C ILE A 57 -4.45 6.82 -7.30
N GLY A 58 -4.84 5.56 -7.09
CA GLY A 58 -4.31 4.69 -6.03
C GLY A 58 -2.79 4.53 -6.13
N PHE A 59 -2.27 4.32 -7.34
CA PHE A 59 -0.84 4.26 -7.61
C PHE A 59 -0.12 5.59 -7.28
N GLY A 60 -0.68 6.72 -7.71
CA GLY A 60 -0.17 8.04 -7.33
C GLY A 60 -0.17 8.26 -5.81
N ALA A 61 -1.21 7.81 -5.10
CA ALA A 61 -1.28 7.85 -3.65
C ALA A 61 -0.23 6.96 -2.98
N ALA A 62 0.06 5.78 -3.53
CA ALA A 62 1.14 4.92 -3.06
C ALA A 62 2.50 5.62 -3.14
N ILE A 63 2.79 6.32 -4.25
CA ILE A 63 4.02 7.12 -4.38
C ILE A 63 4.05 8.24 -3.33
N ALA A 64 2.94 8.96 -3.14
CA ALA A 64 2.87 10.02 -2.13
C ALA A 64 3.11 9.47 -0.70
N VAL A 65 2.59 8.28 -0.38
CA VAL A 65 2.85 7.58 0.88
C VAL A 65 4.33 7.21 1.03
N LEU A 66 4.97 6.71 -0.03
CA LEU A 66 6.40 6.36 0.00
C LEU A 66 7.30 7.60 0.16
N VAL A 67 6.93 8.73 -0.44
CA VAL A 67 7.74 9.96 -0.39
C VAL A 67 7.50 10.75 0.90
N LEU A 68 6.23 10.88 1.32
CA LEU A 68 5.82 11.83 2.38
C LEU A 68 5.36 11.14 3.66
N GLY A 69 5.09 9.83 3.65
CA GLY A 69 4.46 9.12 4.76
C GLY A 69 5.35 8.89 5.97
N ARG A 70 6.69 8.92 5.81
CA ARG A 70 7.64 8.56 6.87
C ARG A 70 7.40 9.29 8.21
N PRO A 71 7.23 10.64 8.26
CA PRO A 71 7.00 11.35 9.51
C PRO A 71 5.65 11.06 10.16
N VAL A 72 4.64 10.67 9.36
CA VAL A 72 3.32 10.28 9.87
C VAL A 72 3.42 8.93 10.57
N PHE A 73 3.97 7.91 9.90
CA PHE A 73 4.11 6.59 10.49
C PHE A 73 5.11 6.55 11.65
N ALA A 74 6.13 7.42 11.67
CA ALA A 74 7.02 7.57 12.82
C ALA A 74 6.28 8.06 14.09
N ARG A 75 5.17 8.80 13.94
CA ARG A 75 4.34 9.24 15.08
C ARG A 75 3.32 8.20 15.51
N LEU A 76 2.87 7.37 14.58
CA LEU A 76 1.84 6.35 14.81
C LEU A 76 2.40 5.00 15.29
N THR A 77 3.71 4.81 15.24
CA THR A 77 4.34 3.52 15.55
C THR A 77 5.39 3.66 16.64
N THR A 78 5.75 2.54 17.26
CA THR A 78 6.67 2.51 18.40
C THR A 78 8.14 2.44 18.02
N THR A 79 8.47 2.01 16.78
CA THR A 79 9.85 1.88 16.32
C THR A 79 10.02 2.30 14.86
N PRO A 80 11.23 2.72 14.43
CA PRO A 80 11.50 3.06 13.04
C PRO A 80 11.23 1.93 12.04
N GLY A 81 11.41 0.67 12.46
CA GLY A 81 11.11 -0.50 11.63
C GLY A 81 9.61 -0.67 11.41
N ARG A 82 8.79 -0.46 12.45
CA ARG A 82 7.33 -0.50 12.32
C ARG A 82 6.80 0.65 11.48
N ALA A 83 7.39 1.84 11.61
CA ALA A 83 7.08 2.96 10.71
C ALA A 83 7.37 2.61 9.24
N LEU A 84 8.44 1.85 8.97
CA LEU A 84 8.80 1.46 7.60
C LEU A 84 7.83 0.42 7.07
N ALA A 85 7.54 -0.59 7.89
CA ALA A 85 6.57 -1.62 7.57
C ALA A 85 5.22 -0.99 7.22
N ALA A 86 4.68 -0.13 8.09
CA ALA A 86 3.40 0.56 7.85
C ALA A 86 3.41 1.41 6.57
N GLN A 87 4.52 2.10 6.29
CA GLN A 87 4.66 2.91 5.08
C GLN A 87 4.65 2.07 3.81
N VAL A 88 5.46 1.01 3.76
CA VAL A 88 5.59 0.13 2.59
C VAL A 88 4.30 -0.66 2.36
N THR A 89 3.67 -1.18 3.40
CA THR A 89 2.42 -1.94 3.24
C THR A 89 1.24 -1.05 2.88
N SER A 90 1.16 0.17 3.40
CA SER A 90 0.16 1.14 2.95
C SER A 90 0.33 1.48 1.46
N ALA A 91 1.57 1.66 1.00
CA ALA A 91 1.86 1.90 -0.41
C ALA A 91 1.48 0.68 -1.28
N TRP A 92 1.79 -0.54 -0.84
CA TRP A 92 1.36 -1.76 -1.53
C TRP A 92 -0.17 -1.82 -1.66
N LEU A 93 -0.90 -1.66 -0.56
CA LEU A 93 -2.37 -1.75 -0.54
C LEU A 93 -3.06 -0.74 -1.46
N LEU A 94 -2.45 0.44 -1.66
CA LEU A 94 -2.98 1.47 -2.54
C LEU A 94 -2.57 1.27 -4.00
N GLY A 95 -1.31 0.90 -4.23
CA GLY A 95 -0.70 0.97 -5.55
C GLY A 95 -0.60 -0.36 -6.29
N SER A 96 -0.75 -1.51 -5.62
CA SER A 96 -0.56 -2.82 -6.25
C SER A 96 -1.67 -3.19 -7.24
N TRP A 97 -2.83 -2.54 -7.17
CA TRP A 97 -3.96 -2.77 -8.08
C TRP A 97 -3.65 -2.38 -9.53
N TRP A 98 -2.99 -1.24 -9.75
CA TRP A 98 -2.64 -0.81 -11.10
C TRP A 98 -1.75 -1.82 -11.86
N PRO A 99 -0.60 -2.28 -11.30
CA PRO A 99 0.20 -3.30 -11.98
C PRO A 99 -0.49 -4.67 -12.00
N HIS A 100 -1.37 -4.98 -11.04
CA HIS A 100 -2.19 -6.20 -11.06
C HIS A 100 -3.10 -6.23 -12.31
N THR A 101 -3.88 -5.18 -12.51
CA THR A 101 -4.77 -5.04 -13.67
C THR A 101 -3.98 -4.97 -14.98
N ALA A 102 -2.83 -4.29 -15.00
CA ALA A 102 -1.97 -4.27 -16.17
C ALA A 102 -1.45 -5.68 -16.55
N LEU A 103 -1.08 -6.49 -15.56
CA LEU A 103 -0.65 -7.86 -15.77
C LEU A 103 -1.80 -8.77 -16.20
N HIS A 104 -3.03 -8.58 -15.70
CA HIS A 104 -4.21 -9.26 -16.22
C HIS A 104 -4.39 -9.02 -17.71
N MET A 105 -4.29 -7.77 -18.16
CA MET A 105 -4.42 -7.42 -19.58
C MET A 105 -3.29 -8.02 -20.42
N HIS A 106 -2.06 -8.04 -19.88
CA HIS A 106 -0.89 -8.60 -20.55
C HIS A 106 -0.97 -10.12 -20.75
N HIS A 107 -1.38 -10.86 -19.71
CA HIS A 107 -1.45 -12.32 -19.74
C HIS A 107 -2.76 -12.85 -20.34
N GLY A 108 -3.79 -12.02 -20.44
CA GLY A 108 -5.08 -12.34 -21.06
C GLY A 108 -5.71 -13.57 -20.44
N THR A 109 -5.84 -14.66 -21.21
CA THR A 109 -6.56 -15.88 -20.79
C THR A 109 -5.66 -17.02 -20.32
N ASP A 110 -4.36 -16.80 -20.09
CA ASP A 110 -3.46 -17.84 -19.56
C ASP A 110 -3.84 -18.20 -18.10
N PRO A 111 -4.41 -19.38 -17.83
CA PRO A 111 -4.92 -19.72 -16.51
C PRO A 111 -3.80 -19.84 -15.47
N ALA A 112 -2.61 -20.30 -15.85
CA ALA A 112 -1.50 -20.48 -14.92
C ALA A 112 -0.93 -19.13 -14.47
N ALA A 113 -0.77 -18.21 -15.43
CA ALA A 113 -0.35 -16.85 -15.12
C ALA A 113 -1.40 -16.12 -14.27
N LEU A 114 -2.68 -16.23 -14.63
CA LEU A 114 -3.77 -15.63 -13.86
C LEU A 114 -3.80 -16.14 -12.41
N VAL A 115 -3.71 -17.45 -12.18
CA VAL A 115 -3.66 -17.99 -10.81
C VAL A 115 -2.48 -17.42 -10.01
N ALA A 116 -1.32 -17.30 -10.64
CA ALA A 116 -0.15 -16.71 -9.99
C ALA A 116 -0.36 -15.23 -9.63
N LEU A 117 -1.01 -14.45 -10.50
CA LEU A 117 -1.37 -13.05 -10.24
C LEU A 117 -2.38 -12.95 -9.09
N GLU A 118 -3.46 -13.73 -9.16
CA GLU A 118 -4.51 -13.73 -8.15
C GLU A 118 -3.94 -14.04 -6.77
N VAL A 119 -3.14 -15.10 -6.65
CA VAL A 119 -2.49 -15.46 -5.39
C VAL A 119 -1.49 -14.39 -4.97
N GLY A 120 -0.62 -13.93 -5.87
CA GLY A 120 0.45 -12.97 -5.54
C GLY A 120 -0.08 -11.64 -5.03
N PHE A 121 -1.05 -11.04 -5.72
CA PHE A 121 -1.57 -9.73 -5.39
C PHE A 121 -2.59 -9.78 -4.24
N HIS A 122 -3.48 -10.78 -4.20
CA HIS A 122 -4.45 -10.91 -3.10
C HIS A 122 -3.80 -11.37 -1.82
N ALA A 123 -2.99 -12.44 -1.84
CA ALA A 123 -2.27 -12.88 -0.64
C ALA A 123 -1.27 -11.80 -0.19
N GLY A 124 -0.59 -11.14 -1.14
CA GLY A 124 0.27 -10.00 -0.84
C GLY A 124 -0.48 -8.88 -0.12
N SER A 125 -1.70 -8.55 -0.55
CA SER A 125 -2.55 -7.55 0.11
C SER A 125 -3.02 -7.99 1.50
N ILE A 126 -3.39 -9.26 1.68
CA ILE A 126 -3.74 -9.81 3.00
C ILE A 126 -2.55 -9.71 3.96
N VAL A 127 -1.36 -10.12 3.51
CA VAL A 127 -0.13 -10.05 4.30
C VAL A 127 0.24 -8.59 4.59
N ALA A 128 0.16 -7.70 3.61
CA ALA A 128 0.43 -6.27 3.78
C ALA A 128 -0.51 -5.65 4.82
N PHE A 129 -1.80 -5.99 4.78
CA PHE A 129 -2.77 -5.54 5.77
C PHE A 129 -2.46 -6.08 7.18
N ALA A 130 -2.14 -7.36 7.31
CA ALA A 130 -1.75 -7.95 8.58
C ALA A 130 -0.49 -7.28 9.18
N ILE A 131 0.53 -7.00 8.34
CA ILE A 131 1.74 -6.28 8.74
C ILE A 131 1.43 -4.83 9.12
N LEU A 132 0.53 -4.16 8.39
CA LEU A 132 0.10 -2.79 8.71
C LEU A 132 -0.55 -2.74 10.09
N LEU A 133 -1.51 -3.63 10.36
CA LEU A 133 -2.14 -3.76 11.67
C LEU A 133 -1.09 -4.06 12.74
N TRP A 134 -0.24 -5.06 12.50
CA TRP A 134 0.85 -5.39 13.42
C TRP A 134 1.71 -4.18 13.71
N ALA A 135 2.07 -3.36 12.73
CA ALA A 135 2.94 -2.19 12.89
C ALA A 135 2.30 -1.07 13.71
N LEU A 136 0.98 -0.89 13.59
CA LEU A 136 0.21 0.17 14.25
C LEU A 136 -0.25 -0.18 15.67
N ILE A 137 -0.27 -1.46 16.06
CA ILE A 137 -0.65 -1.85 17.43
C ILE A 137 0.31 -1.23 18.46
N PRO A 138 -0.18 -0.45 19.44
CA PRO A 138 0.66 0.03 20.54
C PRO A 138 1.16 -1.16 21.37
N ARG A 139 2.44 -1.17 21.76
CA ARG A 139 2.90 -2.12 22.78
C ARG A 139 2.60 -1.53 24.15
N ALA A 140 1.89 -2.29 24.99
CA ALA A 140 1.81 -1.97 26.40
C ALA A 140 3.24 -1.93 26.94
N THR A 141 3.71 -0.75 27.34
CA THR A 141 4.88 -0.65 28.19
C THR A 141 4.50 -1.39 29.47
N SER A 142 5.12 -2.54 29.73
CA SER A 142 5.21 -3.06 31.08
C SER A 142 5.92 -1.99 31.88
N THR A 143 5.13 -1.07 32.47
CA THR A 143 5.57 -0.28 33.59
C THR A 143 6.04 -1.34 34.57
N GLN A 144 7.36 -1.51 34.68
CA GLN A 144 7.97 -2.12 35.84
C GLN A 144 7.27 -1.43 37.01
N ARG A 145 6.38 -2.18 37.66
CA ARG A 145 5.74 -1.78 38.90
C ARG A 145 6.92 -1.80 39.86
N GLY A 146 7.66 -0.68 39.86
CA GLY A 146 8.87 -0.51 40.63
C GLY A 146 8.51 -0.90 42.04
N ALA A 147 9.36 -1.75 42.62
CA ALA A 147 9.32 -2.09 44.03
C ALA A 147 8.87 -0.85 44.80
N SER A 148 7.75 -0.98 45.50
CA SER A 148 7.25 0.12 46.32
C SER A 148 8.38 0.55 47.24
N PRO A 149 8.59 1.86 47.50
CA PRO A 149 9.52 2.34 48.51
C PRO A 149 9.32 1.69 49.91
N ALA A 150 8.19 1.00 50.11
CA ALA A 150 7.93 0.15 51.27
C ALA A 150 8.83 -1.11 51.33
N ASP A 151 9.16 -1.75 50.21
CA ASP A 151 9.97 -2.98 50.19
C ASP A 151 11.45 -2.70 50.52
N ALA A 152 11.94 -1.51 50.17
CA ALA A 152 13.29 -1.06 50.50
C ALA A 152 13.47 -0.69 52.00
N ARG A 153 12.36 -0.36 52.69
CA ARG A 153 12.41 0.10 54.10
C ARG A 153 12.42 -1.07 55.11
N ASN A 154 11.89 -2.23 54.74
CA ASN A 154 11.84 -3.41 55.62
C ASN A 154 13.15 -4.23 55.64
N SER A 155 14.00 -4.08 54.63
CA SER A 155 15.32 -4.74 54.57
C SER A 155 16.40 -4.02 55.39
N GLN A 156 16.17 -2.78 55.82
CA GLN A 156 17.08 -2.04 56.69
C GLN A 156 16.75 -2.14 58.20
N LEU A 157 15.59 -2.69 58.55
CA LEU A 157 15.15 -2.85 59.94
C LEU A 157 15.34 -4.27 60.49
N SER A 158 15.95 -5.16 59.70
CA SER A 158 16.18 -6.57 60.02
C SER A 158 17.67 -6.95 60.10
N GLY A 159 18.57 -5.96 60.16
CA GLY A 159 20.03 -6.12 60.31
C GLY A 159 20.58 -5.46 61.55
#